data_AF-A0A6J1R5P4-F1
#
_entry.id   AF-A0A6J1R5P4-F1
#
_cell.length_a   1.000
_cell.length_b   1.000
_cell.length_c   1.000
_cell.angle_alpha   90.00
_cell.angle_beta   90.00
_cell.angle_gamma   90.00
#
_symmetry.space_group_name_H-M   'P 1'
#
loop_
_entity.id
_entity.type
_entity.pdbx_description
1 polymer ?
#
loop_
_entity_poly.entity_id
_entity_poly.type
_entity_poly.pdbx_seq_one_letter_code
_entity_poly.pdbx_strand_id
1 'polypeptide(L)'
;MSRQQSSAFSIGSLVLTPKQDDFCYYEDMTETELRQALEDIVYSNLFLRLENDIFERYLARRDPESLQTIAQILETAKRVQKIAPQHSRTSPVISVTGSLVNVRDRDSVSVASVRSGSRHVTPSLLTARAPTGGTKITYMHRIEMANTEIRELQKGLEKFEQTSTKKKIYLRARMEESQISTRETCRTREEFEENVVQKGIDSITGKIPAEKFIRFVEERLKVVDIMVEQIRLKMTTIKCQIRKVKLQLKQRKELGEALRAIDFEQLNIENEVCIRKIDEKTQYLLEMKRIVGHYSIALSKHKEKVEGLMLIMNEIKDKIVSKRQEIINLQSEQIATKIEIEKAEKQLKSTVELIENFEVPSVIDSIKMRMKLQELQRIHKQLSRQREIQRITLKSRKQLRDIS
;
A
#
# COMPACT_ATOMS: atom_id res chain seq x y z
N MET A 1 21.05 -33.17 7.57
CA MET A 1 20.30 -32.91 8.82
C MET A 1 19.27 -31.84 8.52
N SER A 2 18.08 -32.29 8.11
CA SER A 2 17.08 -31.47 7.43
C SER A 2 16.12 -30.90 8.47
N ARG A 3 16.22 -29.59 8.73
CA ARG A 3 15.27 -28.85 9.56
C ARG A 3 13.98 -28.66 8.76
N GLN A 4 12.96 -29.44 9.10
CA GLN A 4 11.59 -29.21 8.66
C GLN A 4 11.11 -27.88 9.25
N GLN A 5 10.84 -26.94 8.36
CA GLN A 5 10.01 -25.76 8.62
C GLN A 5 8.58 -26.26 8.86
N SER A 6 8.08 -26.17 10.09
CA SER A 6 6.66 -26.30 10.35
C SER A 6 5.99 -24.97 10.03
N SER A 7 5.10 -25.07 9.06
CA SER A 7 4.26 -24.05 8.47
C SER A 7 3.41 -23.29 9.50
N ALA A 8 3.26 -21.99 9.21
CA ALA A 8 2.34 -21.07 9.84
C ALA A 8 0.93 -21.69 10.03
N PHE A 9 0.45 -21.69 11.27
CA PHE A 9 -0.96 -21.92 11.55
C PHE A 9 -1.74 -20.70 11.08
N SER A 10 -2.38 -20.84 9.92
CA SER A 10 -3.38 -19.92 9.39
C SER A 10 -4.58 -19.92 10.34
N ILE A 11 -4.71 -18.88 11.17
CA ILE A 11 -5.91 -18.63 11.96
C ILE A 11 -6.94 -18.01 11.00
N GLY A 12 -7.59 -18.89 10.25
CA GLY A 12 -8.80 -18.57 9.51
C GLY A 12 -9.96 -18.42 10.48
N SER A 13 -10.52 -17.22 10.54
CA SER A 13 -11.77 -16.85 11.21
C SER A 13 -12.88 -17.88 10.96
N LEU A 14 -13.11 -18.77 11.92
CA LEU A 14 -14.29 -19.66 11.96
C LEU A 14 -15.38 -18.96 12.80
N VAL A 15 -15.96 -17.92 12.20
CA VAL A 15 -17.26 -17.39 12.62
C VAL A 15 -18.31 -18.42 12.18
N LEU A 16 -18.53 -19.43 13.02
CA LEU A 16 -19.71 -20.28 12.92
C LEU A 16 -20.90 -19.51 13.48
N THR A 17 -21.56 -18.77 12.60
CA THR A 17 -22.98 -18.49 12.80
C THR A 17 -23.71 -19.83 12.75
N PRO A 18 -24.56 -20.17 13.73
CA PRO A 18 -25.41 -21.35 13.60
C PRO A 18 -26.46 -20.98 12.56
N LYS A 19 -26.26 -21.44 11.32
CA LYS A 19 -27.37 -21.58 10.40
C LYS A 19 -28.30 -22.60 11.02
N GLN A 20 -29.47 -22.10 11.40
CA GLN A 20 -30.68 -22.89 11.58
C GLN A 20 -30.84 -23.81 10.36
N ASP A 21 -31.20 -25.06 10.64
CA ASP A 21 -31.64 -26.09 9.68
C ASP A 21 -30.57 -26.86 8.92
N ASP A 22 -29.71 -27.58 9.64
CA ASP A 22 -29.23 -28.89 9.19
C ASP A 22 -29.28 -29.88 10.38
N PHE A 23 -30.30 -30.74 10.39
CA PHE A 23 -30.34 -31.89 11.29
C PHE A 23 -29.27 -32.88 10.81
N CYS A 24 -28.04 -32.80 11.35
CA CYS A 24 -27.06 -33.87 11.18
C CYS A 24 -27.62 -35.16 11.80
N TYR A 25 -28.01 -36.10 10.96
CA TYR A 25 -28.33 -37.46 11.40
C TYR A 25 -27.02 -38.10 11.88
N TYR A 26 -26.82 -38.16 13.20
CA TYR A 26 -25.72 -38.86 13.84
C TYR A 26 -25.64 -40.35 13.44
N GLU A 27 -26.69 -40.87 12.79
CA GLU A 27 -26.83 -42.22 12.29
C GLU A 27 -25.97 -42.50 11.04
N ASP A 28 -25.60 -41.46 10.27
CA ASP A 28 -24.83 -41.60 9.01
C ASP A 28 -23.32 -41.28 9.16
N MET A 29 -22.88 -40.87 10.36
CA MET A 29 -21.51 -40.46 10.64
C MET A 29 -20.63 -41.67 10.95
N THR A 30 -19.41 -41.70 10.40
CA THR A 30 -18.43 -42.73 10.74
C THR A 30 -17.96 -42.59 12.20
N GLU A 31 -17.49 -43.67 12.82
CA GLU A 31 -17.05 -43.65 14.24
C GLU A 31 -15.98 -42.57 14.52
N THR A 32 -15.12 -42.29 13.54
CA THR A 32 -14.11 -41.23 13.61
C THR A 32 -14.72 -39.84 13.60
N GLU A 33 -15.73 -39.60 12.75
CA GLU A 33 -16.42 -38.31 12.68
C GLU A 33 -17.30 -38.07 13.92
N LEU A 34 -17.87 -39.13 14.51
CA LEU A 34 -18.60 -39.05 15.76
C LEU A 34 -17.69 -38.69 16.95
N ARG A 35 -16.48 -39.27 17.00
CA ARG A 35 -15.46 -38.91 18.01
C ARG A 35 -15.04 -37.46 17.88
N GLN A 36 -14.82 -36.98 16.65
CA GLN A 36 -14.46 -35.58 16.40
C GLN A 36 -15.60 -34.63 16.80
N ALA A 37 -16.85 -34.95 16.45
CA ALA A 37 -18.01 -34.16 16.86
C ALA A 37 -18.20 -34.14 18.39
N LEU A 38 -17.94 -35.25 19.07
CA LEU A 38 -17.96 -35.30 20.53
C LEU A 38 -16.89 -34.40 21.13
N GLU A 39 -15.66 -34.46 20.63
CA GLU A 39 -14.56 -33.59 21.06
C GLU A 39 -14.91 -32.11 20.85
N ASP A 40 -15.42 -31.74 19.67
CA ASP A 40 -15.84 -30.37 19.35
C ASP A 40 -16.94 -29.87 20.30
N ILE A 41 -17.92 -30.72 20.64
CA ILE A 41 -18.96 -30.40 21.61
C ILE A 41 -18.36 -30.22 23.01
N VAL A 42 -17.41 -31.06 23.42
CA VAL A 42 -16.74 -30.95 24.73
C VAL A 42 -15.94 -29.64 24.80
N TYR A 43 -15.18 -29.31 23.76
CA TYR A 43 -14.44 -28.05 23.65
C TYR A 43 -15.38 -26.83 23.67
N SER A 44 -16.49 -26.89 22.93
CA SER A 44 -17.50 -25.83 22.91
C SER A 44 -18.12 -25.62 24.31
N ASN A 45 -18.47 -26.71 25.01
CA ASN A 45 -18.98 -26.64 26.37
C ASN A 45 -17.95 -26.08 27.35
N LEU A 46 -16.67 -26.44 27.22
CA LEU A 46 -15.60 -25.88 28.02
C LEU A 46 -15.45 -24.37 27.77
N PHE A 47 -15.45 -23.95 26.51
CA PHE A 47 -15.36 -22.54 26.14
C PHE A 47 -16.52 -21.73 26.72
N LEU A 48 -17.76 -22.22 26.59
CA LEU A 48 -18.94 -21.58 27.16
C LEU A 48 -18.87 -21.49 28.69
N ARG A 49 -18.35 -22.52 29.36
CA ARG A 49 -18.15 -22.46 30.83
C ARG A 49 -17.13 -21.40 31.23
N LEU A 50 -16.02 -21.29 30.51
CA LEU A 50 -15.00 -20.28 30.76
C LEU A 50 -15.51 -18.87 30.44
N GLU A 51 -16.21 -18.71 29.33
CA GLU A 51 -16.87 -17.44 28.95
C GLU A 51 -17.86 -17.01 30.03
N ASN A 52 -18.71 -17.93 30.52
CA ASN A 52 -19.63 -17.66 31.62
C ASN A 52 -18.89 -17.29 32.92
N ASP A 53 -17.83 -18.01 33.30
CA ASP A 53 -17.05 -17.68 34.50
C ASP A 53 -16.43 -16.28 34.44
N ILE A 54 -15.92 -15.86 33.28
CA ILE A 54 -15.41 -14.49 33.06
C ILE A 54 -16.54 -13.47 33.26
N PHE A 55 -17.70 -13.69 32.65
CA PHE A 55 -18.82 -12.76 32.76
C PHE A 55 -19.43 -12.72 34.15
N GLU A 56 -19.54 -13.85 34.83
CA GLU A 56 -20.01 -13.92 36.22
C GLU A 56 -19.08 -13.16 37.15
N ARG A 57 -17.75 -13.30 37.00
CA ARG A 57 -16.76 -12.54 37.79
C ARG A 57 -16.82 -11.05 37.50
N TYR A 58 -17.02 -10.67 36.24
CA TYR A 58 -17.20 -9.28 35.84
C TYR A 58 -18.45 -8.66 36.47
N LEU A 59 -19.60 -9.34 36.31
CA LEU A 59 -20.88 -8.90 36.86
C LEU A 59 -20.86 -8.87 38.39
N ALA A 60 -20.28 -9.88 39.05
CA ALA A 60 -20.16 -9.89 40.51
C ALA A 60 -19.41 -8.66 41.06
N ARG A 61 -18.48 -8.09 40.30
CA ARG A 61 -17.74 -6.87 40.70
C ARG A 61 -18.43 -5.57 40.33
N ARG A 62 -19.17 -5.53 39.21
CA ARG A 62 -19.75 -4.30 38.66
C ARG A 62 -21.24 -4.14 38.94
N ASP A 63 -22.00 -5.22 38.84
CA ASP A 63 -23.45 -5.26 39.02
C ASP A 63 -23.93 -6.62 39.56
N PRO A 64 -23.87 -6.82 40.89
CA PRO A 64 -24.29 -8.07 41.52
C PRO A 64 -25.81 -8.31 41.45
N GLU A 65 -26.63 -7.27 41.31
CA GLU A 65 -28.09 -7.36 41.22
C GLU A 65 -28.53 -8.00 39.89
N SER A 66 -27.81 -7.68 38.81
CA SER A 66 -28.00 -8.35 37.51
C SER A 66 -27.74 -9.85 37.58
N LEU A 67 -26.70 -10.27 38.32
CA LEU A 67 -26.38 -11.69 38.50
C LEU A 67 -27.49 -12.43 39.27
N GLN A 68 -28.04 -11.79 40.31
CA GLN A 68 -29.17 -12.32 41.08
C GLN A 68 -30.44 -12.48 40.22
N THR A 69 -30.70 -11.51 39.33
CA THR A 69 -31.81 -11.56 38.38
C THR A 69 -31.64 -12.68 37.36
N ILE A 70 -30.44 -12.84 36.80
CA ILE A 70 -30.11 -13.94 35.87
C ILE A 70 -30.30 -15.30 36.57
N ALA A 71 -29.86 -15.45 37.82
CA ALA A 71 -30.04 -16.68 38.58
C ALA A 71 -31.52 -17.03 38.80
N GLN A 72 -32.37 -16.05 39.09
CA GLN A 72 -33.83 -16.24 39.22
C GLN A 72 -34.48 -16.64 37.89
N ILE A 73 -34.05 -16.04 36.77
CA ILE A 73 -34.53 -16.40 35.43
C ILE A 73 -34.13 -17.85 35.09
N LEU A 74 -32.90 -18.26 35.42
CA LEU A 74 -32.44 -19.64 35.20
C LEU A 74 -33.21 -20.65 36.08
N GLU A 75 -33.49 -20.31 37.34
CA GLU A 75 -34.34 -21.10 38.24
C GLU A 75 -35.76 -21.31 37.68
N THR A 76 -36.39 -20.23 37.18
CA THR A 76 -37.73 -20.31 36.59
C THR A 76 -37.73 -21.11 35.30
N ALA A 77 -36.73 -20.93 34.43
CA ALA A 77 -36.57 -21.73 33.21
C ALA A 77 -36.37 -23.23 33.49
N LYS A 78 -35.56 -23.58 34.50
CA LYS A 78 -35.38 -24.99 34.94
C LYS A 78 -36.67 -25.60 35.45
N ARG A 79 -37.52 -24.83 36.15
CA ARG A 79 -38.84 -25.29 36.60
C ARG A 79 -39.78 -25.53 35.41
N VAL A 80 -39.82 -24.61 34.44
CA VAL A 80 -40.62 -24.77 33.20
C VAL A 80 -40.17 -25.98 32.38
N GLN A 81 -38.85 -26.20 32.26
CA GLN A 81 -38.31 -27.35 31.52
C GLN A 81 -38.60 -28.70 32.18
N LYS A 82 -38.71 -28.75 33.52
CA LYS A 82 -39.15 -29.94 34.25
C LYS A 82 -40.64 -30.23 34.11
N ILE A 83 -41.44 -29.22 33.78
CA ILE A 83 -42.90 -29.33 33.61
C ILE A 83 -43.27 -29.62 32.15
N ALA A 84 -42.40 -29.29 31.18
CA ALA A 84 -42.58 -29.61 29.77
C ALA A 84 -42.42 -31.12 29.50
N PRO A 85 -43.45 -31.84 29.01
CA PRO A 85 -43.33 -33.25 28.71
C PRO A 85 -42.43 -33.50 27.51
N GLN A 86 -41.61 -34.54 27.61
CA GLN A 86 -40.96 -35.21 26.49
C GLN A 86 -42.04 -35.81 25.57
N HIS A 87 -42.57 -35.03 24.62
CA HIS A 87 -43.10 -35.46 23.32
C HIS A 87 -44.01 -34.38 22.72
N SER A 88 -43.53 -33.75 21.64
CA SER A 88 -44.38 -33.41 20.48
C SER A 88 -43.51 -32.94 19.31
N ARG A 89 -42.89 -33.91 18.64
CA ARG A 89 -42.70 -33.83 17.18
C ARG A 89 -44.02 -34.26 16.55
N THR A 90 -44.93 -33.31 16.31
CA THR A 90 -45.99 -33.44 15.30
C THR A 90 -46.46 -32.03 14.94
N SER A 91 -46.11 -31.54 13.75
CA SER A 91 -46.88 -30.48 13.10
C SER A 91 -48.31 -30.95 12.87
N PRO A 92 -49.29 -30.03 12.95
CA PRO A 92 -50.44 -30.11 12.09
C PRO A 92 -50.48 -28.90 11.14
N VAL A 93 -50.50 -29.24 9.86
CA VAL A 93 -51.04 -28.42 8.78
C VAL A 93 -52.53 -28.20 9.03
N ILE A 94 -53.05 -27.00 8.78
CA ILE A 94 -54.20 -26.68 7.90
C ILE A 94 -54.49 -25.18 7.98
N SER A 95 -54.92 -24.67 6.83
CA SER A 95 -54.77 -23.32 6.32
C SER A 95 -56.07 -22.48 6.40
N VAL A 96 -55.89 -21.17 6.19
CA VAL A 96 -56.83 -20.18 5.62
C VAL A 96 -58.04 -19.76 6.49
N THR A 97 -58.13 -18.47 6.82
CA THR A 97 -59.02 -17.42 6.25
C THR A 97 -58.91 -16.19 7.19
N GLY A 98 -58.24 -15.10 6.83
CA GLY A 98 -58.81 -14.00 6.05
C GLY A 98 -59.11 -12.76 6.93
N SER A 99 -58.20 -11.79 6.97
CA SER A 99 -58.55 -10.37 6.72
C SER A 99 -57.36 -9.45 6.90
N LEU A 100 -57.25 -8.56 5.90
CA LEU A 100 -56.33 -7.45 5.76
C LEU A 100 -56.41 -6.47 6.94
N VAL A 101 -55.30 -5.78 7.23
CA VAL A 101 -55.18 -4.31 7.08
C VAL A 101 -53.74 -3.87 7.38
N ASN A 102 -53.27 -2.96 6.53
CA ASN A 102 -51.93 -2.39 6.38
C ASN A 102 -51.17 -1.98 7.65
N VAL A 103 -49.86 -2.24 7.62
CA VAL A 103 -48.84 -1.49 8.35
C VAL A 103 -48.22 -0.44 7.42
N ARG A 104 -48.27 0.83 7.82
CA ARG A 104 -47.28 1.85 7.42
C ARG A 104 -46.43 2.18 8.65
N ASP A 105 -45.14 1.88 8.52
CA ASP A 105 -44.02 2.82 8.62
C ASP A 105 -44.07 3.89 9.74
N ARG A 106 -43.16 3.81 10.73
CA ARG A 106 -42.06 4.79 10.92
C ARG A 106 -41.29 4.61 12.22
N ASP A 107 -39.98 4.81 12.10
CA ASP A 107 -39.00 5.09 13.14
C ASP A 107 -39.43 6.19 14.14
N SER A 108 -39.03 6.06 15.41
CA SER A 108 -38.10 7.00 16.08
C SER A 108 -38.08 6.87 17.62
N VAL A 109 -36.87 6.64 18.13
CA VAL A 109 -36.20 7.19 19.33
C VAL A 109 -37.03 7.95 20.37
N SER A 110 -36.91 7.55 21.65
CA SER A 110 -36.50 8.38 22.83
C SER A 110 -36.66 7.54 24.12
N VAL A 111 -35.60 7.28 24.89
CA VAL A 111 -35.12 8.10 26.02
C VAL A 111 -36.25 8.59 26.93
N ALA A 112 -36.40 7.98 28.12
CA ALA A 112 -36.46 8.71 29.39
C ALA A 112 -36.63 7.78 30.61
N SER A 113 -35.86 8.14 31.62
CA SER A 113 -35.94 7.81 33.05
C SER A 113 -37.34 7.87 33.67
N VAL A 114 -37.66 6.95 34.60
CA VAL A 114 -38.63 7.17 35.71
C VAL A 114 -38.23 6.26 36.88
N ARG A 115 -37.59 6.77 37.94
CA ARG A 115 -38.18 7.20 39.23
C ARG A 115 -39.25 6.25 39.80
N SER A 116 -38.84 5.50 40.82
CA SER A 116 -39.70 4.56 41.55
C SER A 116 -40.75 5.27 42.39
N GLY A 117 -42.00 4.80 42.28
CA GLY A 117 -43.16 5.24 43.03
C GLY A 117 -44.31 4.24 42.90
N SER A 118 -44.40 3.35 43.89
CA SER A 118 -45.57 2.61 44.38
C SER A 118 -46.78 2.40 43.45
N ARG A 119 -47.06 1.13 43.13
CA ARG A 119 -48.37 0.48 43.37
C ARG A 119 -48.25 -1.04 43.19
N HIS A 120 -48.71 -1.77 44.19
CA HIS A 120 -48.93 -3.21 44.17
C HIS A 120 -49.86 -3.61 43.04
N VAL A 121 -49.37 -4.43 42.10
CA VAL A 121 -50.18 -5.32 41.27
C VAL A 121 -49.40 -6.63 41.14
N THR A 122 -49.92 -7.68 41.76
CA THR A 122 -49.48 -9.07 41.55
C THR A 122 -49.72 -9.49 40.10
N PRO A 123 -48.72 -9.92 39.32
CA PRO A 123 -48.96 -10.53 38.02
C PRO A 123 -49.08 -12.05 38.17
N SER A 124 -50.14 -12.60 37.56
CA SER A 124 -50.41 -14.03 37.44
C SER A 124 -49.28 -14.79 36.74
N LEU A 125 -48.94 -15.95 37.29
CA LEU A 125 -47.81 -16.82 36.92
C LEU A 125 -47.96 -17.62 35.60
N LEU A 126 -48.86 -17.25 34.69
CA LEU A 126 -49.15 -18.06 33.48
C LEU A 126 -48.97 -17.35 32.14
N THR A 127 -48.38 -16.15 32.12
CA THR A 127 -48.05 -15.44 30.86
C THR A 127 -46.57 -15.05 30.77
N ALA A 128 -45.68 -15.84 31.37
CA ALA A 128 -44.23 -15.69 31.15
C ALA A 128 -43.89 -16.26 29.77
N ARG A 129 -44.23 -15.50 28.72
CA ARG A 129 -43.65 -15.68 27.39
C ARG A 129 -42.13 -15.61 27.58
N ALA A 130 -41.43 -16.69 27.28
CA ALA A 130 -39.97 -16.69 27.29
C ALA A 130 -39.49 -15.44 26.53
N PRO A 131 -38.49 -14.70 27.02
CA PRO A 131 -38.01 -13.51 26.34
C PRO A 131 -37.35 -13.94 25.02
N THR A 132 -38.16 -14.06 23.98
CA THR A 132 -37.75 -14.26 22.60
C THR A 132 -37.09 -12.97 22.17
N GLY A 133 -35.75 -12.97 22.25
CA GLY A 133 -34.92 -11.87 21.77
C GLY A 133 -34.15 -11.16 22.88
N GLY A 134 -33.32 -11.88 23.63
CA GLY A 134 -32.25 -11.23 24.39
C GLY A 134 -31.35 -10.47 23.42
N THR A 135 -31.17 -9.17 23.64
CA THR A 135 -30.20 -8.33 22.93
C THR A 135 -28.84 -9.01 23.07
N LYS A 136 -28.37 -9.66 21.99
CA LYS A 136 -27.08 -10.33 22.00
C LYS A 136 -26.03 -9.30 22.39
N ILE A 137 -25.31 -9.56 23.48
CA ILE A 137 -24.21 -8.70 23.91
C ILE A 137 -23.27 -8.51 22.73
N THR A 138 -23.08 -7.25 22.32
CA THR A 138 -22.23 -6.88 21.20
C THR A 138 -20.84 -7.47 21.40
N TYR A 139 -20.25 -8.02 20.34
CA TYR A 139 -18.92 -8.64 20.39
C TYR A 139 -17.87 -7.71 21.00
N MET A 140 -17.94 -6.41 20.70
CA MET A 140 -17.11 -5.37 21.30
C MET A 140 -17.22 -5.31 22.83
N HIS A 141 -18.44 -5.39 23.37
CA HIS A 141 -18.64 -5.37 24.82
C HIS A 141 -18.15 -6.66 25.49
N ARG A 142 -18.26 -7.81 24.81
CA ARG A 142 -17.69 -9.08 25.30
C ARG A 142 -16.17 -9.02 25.41
N ILE A 143 -15.51 -8.48 24.38
CA ILE A 143 -14.06 -8.25 24.39
C ILE A 143 -13.68 -7.30 25.52
N GLU A 144 -14.45 -6.22 25.71
CA GLU A 144 -14.22 -5.27 26.79
C GLU A 144 -14.30 -5.94 28.17
N MET A 145 -15.36 -6.72 28.43
CA MET A 145 -15.52 -7.50 29.66
C MET A 145 -14.33 -8.44 29.88
N ALA A 146 -13.98 -9.25 28.87
CA ALA A 146 -12.85 -10.16 28.95
C ALA A 146 -11.53 -9.42 29.26
N ASN A 147 -11.26 -8.31 28.57
CA ASN A 147 -10.06 -7.51 28.80
C ASN A 147 -10.02 -6.88 30.19
N THR A 148 -11.17 -6.43 30.72
CA THR A 148 -11.22 -5.91 32.10
C THR A 148 -10.93 -7.00 33.13
N GLU A 149 -11.47 -8.19 32.94
CA GLU A 149 -11.23 -9.34 33.81
C GLU A 149 -9.78 -9.80 33.75
N ILE A 150 -9.18 -9.84 32.55
CA ILE A 150 -7.75 -10.11 32.38
C ILE A 150 -6.91 -9.11 33.18
N ARG A 151 -7.21 -7.81 33.12
CA ARG A 151 -6.48 -6.78 33.89
C ARG A 151 -6.61 -6.97 35.40
N GLU A 152 -7.81 -7.27 35.90
CA GLU A 152 -8.02 -7.50 37.32
C GLU A 152 -7.34 -8.80 37.80
N LEU A 153 -7.36 -9.87 36.99
CA LEU A 153 -6.63 -11.11 37.28
C LEU A 153 -5.12 -10.88 37.32
N GLN A 154 -4.57 -10.12 36.35
CA GLN A 154 -3.15 -9.74 36.34
C GLN A 154 -2.77 -8.95 37.60
N LYS A 155 -3.58 -7.97 37.99
CA LYS A 155 -3.38 -7.18 39.21
C LYS A 155 -3.48 -8.02 40.49
N GLY A 156 -4.41 -8.98 40.52
CA GLY A 156 -4.55 -9.93 41.62
C GLY A 156 -3.33 -10.85 41.74
N LEU A 157 -2.85 -11.35 40.60
CA LEU A 157 -1.66 -12.19 40.52
C LEU A 157 -0.42 -11.45 41.01
N GLU A 158 -0.21 -10.20 40.58
CA GLU A 158 0.93 -9.39 41.01
C GLU A 158 0.92 -9.15 42.53
N LYS A 159 -0.24 -8.81 43.11
CA LYS A 159 -0.37 -8.66 44.57
C LYS A 159 -0.11 -9.98 45.30
N PHE A 160 -0.60 -11.09 44.78
CA PHE A 160 -0.35 -12.41 45.35
C PHE A 160 1.15 -12.77 45.28
N GLU A 161 1.81 -12.50 44.17
CA GLU A 161 3.25 -12.72 44.01
C GLU A 161 4.06 -11.85 45.00
N GLN A 162 3.72 -10.57 45.13
CA GLN A 162 4.37 -9.67 46.08
C GLN A 162 4.17 -10.10 47.55
N THR A 163 2.99 -10.60 47.91
CA THR A 163 2.73 -11.09 49.28
C THR A 163 3.41 -12.43 49.55
N SER A 164 3.39 -13.34 48.56
CA SER A 164 4.06 -14.64 48.61
C SER A 164 5.58 -14.47 48.75
N THR A 165 6.20 -13.62 47.95
CA THR A 165 7.64 -13.33 48.02
C THR A 165 8.04 -12.72 49.37
N LYS A 166 7.28 -11.74 49.88
CA LYS A 166 7.48 -11.18 51.22
C LYS A 166 7.39 -12.25 52.31
N LYS A 167 6.37 -13.12 52.25
CA LYS A 167 6.19 -14.21 53.22
C LYS A 167 7.30 -15.24 53.13
N LYS A 168 7.76 -15.59 51.93
CA LYS A 168 8.91 -16.49 51.70
C LYS A 168 10.18 -15.94 52.33
N ILE A 169 10.49 -14.66 52.12
CA ILE A 169 11.66 -14.00 52.70
C ILE A 169 11.56 -13.98 54.23
N TYR A 170 10.38 -13.62 54.78
CA TYR A 170 10.15 -13.61 56.22
C TYR A 170 10.33 -14.99 56.87
N LEU A 171 9.73 -16.03 56.29
CA LEU A 171 9.86 -17.40 56.79
C LEU A 171 11.31 -17.89 56.72
N ARG A 172 12.03 -17.55 55.64
CA ARG A 172 13.46 -17.84 55.52
C ARG A 172 14.27 -17.18 56.63
N ALA A 173 14.07 -15.88 56.85
CA ALA A 173 14.75 -15.16 57.92
C ALA A 173 14.46 -15.76 59.30
N ARG A 174 13.19 -16.13 59.56
CA ARG A 174 12.79 -16.78 60.82
C ARG A 174 13.42 -18.16 61.01
N MET A 175 13.54 -18.96 59.95
CA MET A 175 14.25 -20.24 60.02
C MET A 175 15.74 -20.03 60.30
N GLU A 176 16.39 -19.10 59.60
CA GLU A 176 17.81 -18.77 59.81
C GLU A 176 18.07 -18.27 61.25
N GLU A 177 17.22 -17.38 61.77
CA GLU A 177 17.26 -16.91 63.16
C GLU A 177 17.11 -18.08 64.16
N SER A 178 16.13 -18.96 63.95
CA SER A 178 15.91 -20.13 64.80
C SER A 178 17.09 -21.09 64.77
N GLN A 179 17.72 -21.29 63.61
CA GLN A 179 18.92 -22.12 63.47
C GLN A 179 20.12 -21.54 64.20
N ILE A 180 20.34 -20.22 64.08
CA ILE A 180 21.40 -19.51 64.80
C ILE A 180 21.16 -19.60 66.31
N SER A 181 19.96 -19.29 66.77
CA SER A 181 19.58 -19.34 68.20
C SER A 181 19.78 -20.75 68.79
N THR A 182 19.36 -21.79 68.06
CA THR A 182 19.56 -23.19 68.48
C THR A 182 21.05 -23.51 68.60
N ARG A 183 21.85 -23.12 67.59
CA ARG A 183 23.30 -23.36 67.58
C ARG A 183 24.01 -22.65 68.74
N GLU A 184 23.68 -21.39 68.98
CA GLU A 184 24.28 -20.61 70.08
C GLU A 184 23.87 -21.15 71.45
N THR A 185 22.62 -21.58 71.60
CA THR A 185 22.14 -22.20 72.83
C THR A 185 22.85 -23.52 73.10
N CYS A 186 22.98 -24.40 72.09
CA CYS A 186 23.73 -25.65 72.22
C CYS A 186 25.20 -25.41 72.59
N ARG A 187 25.85 -24.46 71.92
CA ARG A 187 27.24 -24.09 72.21
C ARG A 187 27.39 -23.57 73.63
N THR A 188 26.50 -22.68 74.08
CA THR A 188 26.53 -22.12 75.43
C THR A 188 26.30 -23.20 76.49
N ARG A 189 25.42 -24.17 76.20
CA ARG A 189 25.19 -25.34 77.06
C ARG A 189 26.44 -26.20 77.16
N GLU A 190 27.09 -26.51 76.03
CA GLU A 190 28.33 -27.31 76.00
C GLU A 190 29.47 -26.62 76.76
N GLU A 191 29.66 -25.31 76.53
CA GLU A 191 30.64 -24.50 77.27
C GLU A 191 30.35 -24.45 78.77
N PHE A 192 29.07 -24.41 79.17
CA PHE A 192 28.67 -24.46 80.57
C PHE A 192 28.96 -25.82 81.20
N GLU A 193 28.58 -26.90 80.52
CA GLU A 193 28.82 -28.27 80.99
C GLU A 193 30.32 -28.53 81.17
N GLU A 194 31.14 -28.13 80.21
CA GLU A 194 32.58 -28.32 80.27
C GLU A 194 33.23 -27.47 81.38
N ASN A 195 32.93 -26.17 81.42
CA ASN A 195 33.68 -25.23 82.27
C ASN A 195 33.13 -25.12 83.70
N VAL A 196 31.82 -25.28 83.89
CA VAL A 196 31.16 -25.11 85.19
C VAL A 196 30.80 -26.45 85.83
N VAL A 197 30.34 -27.43 85.05
CA VAL A 197 29.94 -28.73 85.61
C VAL A 197 31.14 -29.67 85.74
N GLN A 198 31.91 -29.89 84.68
CA GLN A 198 33.03 -30.83 84.71
C GLN A 198 34.28 -30.23 85.37
N LYS A 199 34.78 -29.10 84.86
CA LYS A 199 35.98 -28.41 85.40
C LYS A 199 35.68 -27.57 86.65
N GLY A 200 34.41 -27.35 86.96
CA GLY A 200 33.99 -26.45 88.02
C GLY A 200 33.91 -27.07 89.41
N ILE A 201 33.80 -28.41 89.52
CA ILE A 201 33.68 -29.11 90.80
C ILE A 201 34.94 -28.91 91.66
N ASP A 202 34.75 -28.57 92.93
CA ASP A 202 35.84 -28.59 93.90
C ASP A 202 36.23 -30.02 94.26
N SER A 203 37.52 -30.34 94.15
CA SER A 203 38.07 -31.67 94.45
C SER A 203 37.85 -32.12 95.90
N ILE A 204 37.67 -31.17 96.82
CA ILE A 204 37.48 -31.44 98.26
C ILE A 204 35.98 -31.55 98.60
N THR A 205 35.17 -30.64 98.05
CA THR A 205 33.76 -30.47 98.44
C THR A 205 32.79 -31.26 97.56
N GLY A 206 33.21 -31.68 96.36
CA GLY A 206 32.37 -32.34 95.36
C GLY A 206 31.22 -31.47 94.83
N LYS A 207 31.19 -30.18 95.19
CA LYS A 207 30.17 -29.19 94.82
C LYS A 207 30.79 -28.14 93.91
N ILE A 208 29.94 -27.47 93.13
CA ILE A 208 30.36 -26.37 92.25
C ILE A 208 30.36 -25.08 93.09
N PRO A 209 31.49 -24.33 93.17
CA PRO A 209 31.53 -23.02 93.79
C PRO A 209 30.60 -22.03 93.12
N ALA A 210 29.89 -21.24 93.91
CA ALA A 210 29.03 -20.16 93.40
C ALA A 210 29.83 -19.15 92.55
N GLU A 211 31.09 -18.87 92.91
CA GLU A 211 31.95 -17.93 92.18
C GLU A 211 32.20 -18.36 90.73
N LYS A 212 32.41 -19.66 90.46
CA LYS A 212 32.61 -20.17 89.10
C LYS A 212 31.36 -19.99 88.24
N PHE A 213 30.18 -20.22 88.83
CA PHE A 213 28.90 -19.98 88.17
C PHE A 213 28.69 -18.49 87.86
N ILE A 214 28.91 -17.62 88.85
CA ILE A 214 28.76 -16.16 88.70
C ILE A 214 29.70 -15.64 87.61
N ARG A 215 30.97 -16.05 87.62
CA ARG A 215 31.95 -15.65 86.61
C ARG A 215 31.54 -16.05 85.20
N PHE A 216 31.00 -17.26 85.02
CA PHE A 216 30.48 -17.70 83.72
C PHE A 216 29.33 -16.80 83.26
N VAL A 217 28.36 -16.51 84.13
CA VAL A 217 27.23 -15.64 83.80
C VAL A 217 27.70 -14.23 83.42
N GLU A 218 28.63 -13.65 84.19
CA GLU A 218 29.21 -12.33 83.88
C GLU A 218 29.94 -12.29 82.53
N GLU A 219 30.70 -13.33 82.20
CA GLU A 219 31.37 -13.44 80.91
C GLU A 219 30.38 -13.56 79.75
N ARG A 220 29.31 -14.35 79.92
CA ARG A 220 28.23 -14.45 78.92
C ARG A 220 27.50 -13.12 78.73
N LEU A 221 27.24 -12.37 79.80
CA LEU A 221 26.63 -11.04 79.71
C LEU A 221 27.51 -10.07 78.92
N LYS A 222 28.83 -10.06 79.16
CA LYS A 222 29.77 -9.23 78.38
C LYS A 222 29.73 -9.56 76.88
N VAL A 223 29.66 -10.84 76.52
CA VAL A 223 29.55 -11.25 75.10
C VAL A 223 28.25 -10.76 74.47
N VAL A 224 27.12 -10.87 75.20
CA VAL A 224 25.83 -10.37 74.74
C VAL A 224 25.87 -8.85 74.54
N ASP A 225 26.44 -8.09 75.48
CA ASP A 225 26.56 -6.63 75.37
C ASP A 225 27.37 -6.20 74.13
N ILE A 226 28.50 -6.87 73.87
CA ILE A 226 29.31 -6.62 72.66
C ILE A 226 28.48 -6.91 71.40
N MET A 227 27.73 -8.01 71.37
CA MET A 227 26.89 -8.37 70.22
C MET A 227 25.76 -7.35 70.01
N VAL A 228 25.12 -6.88 71.07
CA VAL A 228 24.07 -5.85 71.02
C VAL A 228 24.62 -4.56 70.39
N GLU A 229 25.80 -4.10 70.83
CA GLU A 229 26.44 -2.91 70.26
C GLU A 229 26.80 -3.10 68.77
N GLN A 230 27.29 -4.27 68.39
CA GLN A 230 27.54 -4.60 66.98
C GLN A 230 26.26 -4.56 66.13
N ILE A 231 25.16 -5.13 66.64
CA ILE A 231 23.85 -5.11 65.96
C ILE A 231 23.33 -3.67 65.84
N ARG A 232 23.48 -2.85 66.89
CA ARG A 232 23.09 -1.44 66.90
C ARG A 232 23.84 -0.62 65.83
N LEU A 233 25.14 -0.87 65.69
CA LEU A 233 25.96 -0.24 64.65
C LEU A 233 25.49 -0.66 63.25
N LYS A 234 25.32 -1.97 63.01
CA LYS A 234 24.80 -2.50 61.73
C LYS A 234 23.42 -1.92 61.38
N MET A 235 22.52 -1.82 62.36
CA MET A 235 21.19 -1.23 62.19
C MET A 235 21.29 0.24 61.74
N THR A 236 22.20 1.01 62.34
CA THR A 236 22.43 2.42 61.99
C THR A 236 22.96 2.56 60.56
N THR A 237 23.91 1.71 60.17
CA THR A 237 24.46 1.67 58.80
C THR A 237 23.37 1.34 57.77
N ILE A 238 22.57 0.29 58.00
CA ILE A 238 21.48 -0.10 57.09
C ILE A 238 20.43 1.01 57.00
N LYS A 239 20.05 1.64 58.11
CA LYS A 239 19.14 2.81 58.11
C LYS A 239 19.69 3.96 57.25
N CYS A 240 21.00 4.23 57.32
CA CYS A 240 21.65 5.23 56.49
C CYS A 240 21.59 4.87 54.99
N GLN A 241 21.90 3.62 54.65
CA GLN A 241 21.82 3.12 53.27
C GLN A 241 20.39 3.20 52.71
N ILE A 242 19.38 2.79 53.49
CA ILE A 242 17.97 2.90 53.10
C ILE A 242 17.60 4.37 52.80
N ARG A 243 18.02 5.31 53.66
CA ARG A 243 17.78 6.75 53.42
C ARG A 243 18.43 7.23 52.13
N LYS A 244 19.68 6.84 51.87
CA LYS A 244 20.41 7.17 50.63
C LYS A 244 19.69 6.64 49.39
N VAL A 245 19.31 5.36 49.40
CA VAL A 245 18.61 4.72 48.26
C VAL A 245 17.23 5.34 48.04
N LYS A 246 16.47 5.63 49.12
CA LYS A 246 15.18 6.34 49.01
C LYS A 246 15.34 7.73 48.40
N LEU A 247 16.38 8.47 48.79
CA LEU A 247 16.67 9.78 48.21
C LEU A 247 17.03 9.68 46.72
N GLN A 248 17.89 8.73 46.36
CA GLN A 248 18.24 8.47 44.95
C GLN A 248 17.01 8.09 44.13
N LEU A 249 16.12 7.25 44.67
CA LEU A 249 14.88 6.89 44.01
C LEU A 249 13.96 8.11 43.82
N LYS A 250 13.87 8.99 44.81
CA LYS A 250 13.10 10.24 44.72
C LYS A 250 13.67 11.16 43.63
N GLN A 251 14.99 11.38 43.63
CA GLN A 251 15.67 12.17 42.59
C GLN A 251 15.48 11.56 41.20
N ARG A 252 15.61 10.25 41.04
CA ARG A 252 15.36 9.55 39.77
C ARG A 252 13.92 9.65 39.32
N LYS A 253 12.96 9.59 40.25
CA LYS A 253 11.55 9.81 39.96
C LYS A 253 11.30 11.24 39.50
N GLU A 254 11.83 12.25 40.18
CA GLU A 254 11.69 13.66 39.79
C GLU A 254 12.36 13.95 38.44
N LEU A 255 13.57 13.44 38.20
CA LEU A 255 14.25 13.54 36.91
C LEU A 255 13.49 12.78 35.79
N GLY A 256 12.92 11.62 36.11
CA GLY A 256 12.09 10.83 35.18
C GLY A 256 10.69 11.40 34.98
N GLU A 257 10.16 12.17 35.94
CA GLU A 257 8.90 12.92 35.83
C GLU A 257 9.07 14.26 35.12
N ALA A 258 10.30 14.77 34.98
CA ALA A 258 10.61 15.86 34.07
C ALA A 258 10.60 15.37 32.61
N LEU A 259 11.05 14.13 32.36
CA LEU A 259 10.88 13.36 31.11
C LEU A 259 9.46 12.77 30.97
N ARG A 260 8.43 13.55 31.30
CA ARG A 260 7.01 13.12 31.33
C ARG A 260 6.25 13.70 30.16
N ALA A 261 5.16 13.02 29.78
CA ALA A 261 4.07 13.35 28.85
C ALA A 261 4.05 14.73 28.18
N ILE A 262 4.34 15.83 28.88
CA ILE A 262 4.50 17.18 28.31
C ILE A 262 5.61 17.20 27.26
N ASP A 263 6.75 16.52 27.45
CA ASP A 263 7.81 16.41 26.43
C ASP A 263 7.33 15.62 25.21
N PHE A 264 6.56 14.56 25.43
CA PHE A 264 5.96 13.77 24.35
C PHE A 264 4.86 14.56 23.63
N GLU A 265 4.09 15.37 24.34
CA GLU A 265 3.05 16.23 23.79
C GLU A 265 3.67 17.40 23.02
N GLN A 266 4.75 17.99 23.53
CA GLN A 266 5.55 18.98 22.81
C GLN A 266 6.14 18.38 21.53
N LEU A 267 6.76 17.20 21.62
CA LEU A 267 7.28 16.51 20.44
C LEU A 267 6.17 16.20 19.44
N ASN A 268 4.97 15.83 19.92
CA ASN A 268 3.82 15.57 19.06
C ASN A 268 3.34 16.86 18.37
N ILE A 269 3.27 17.97 19.09
CA ILE A 269 2.93 19.29 18.53
C ILE A 269 3.97 19.71 17.49
N GLU A 270 5.26 19.56 17.79
CA GLU A 270 6.36 19.89 16.87
C GLU A 270 6.30 19.01 15.61
N ASN A 271 5.98 17.73 15.76
CA ASN A 271 5.81 16.81 14.65
C ASN A 271 4.61 17.20 13.77
N GLU A 272 3.45 17.51 14.36
CA GLU A 272 2.26 18.00 13.64
C GLU A 272 2.52 19.33 12.91
N VAL A 273 3.32 20.22 13.51
CA VAL A 273 3.77 21.45 12.83
C VAL A 273 4.69 21.12 11.64
N CYS A 274 5.61 20.18 11.80
CA CYS A 274 6.49 19.73 10.72
C CYS A 274 5.71 19.09 9.57
N ILE A 275 4.75 18.21 9.87
CA ILE A 275 3.89 17.54 8.89
C ILE A 275 3.11 18.58 8.08
N ARG A 276 2.44 19.54 8.75
CA ARG A 276 1.73 20.62 8.04
C ARG A 276 2.63 21.41 7.11
N LYS A 277 3.86 21.71 7.53
CA LYS A 277 4.82 22.43 6.70
C LYS A 277 5.29 21.58 5.51
N ILE A 278 5.44 20.27 5.67
CA ILE A 278 5.73 19.34 4.59
C ILE A 278 4.57 19.30 3.59
N ASP A 279 3.33 19.26 4.08
CA ASP A 279 2.14 19.25 3.22
C ASP A 279 2.01 20.53 2.40
N GLU A 280 2.21 21.69 3.03
CA GLU A 280 2.25 22.98 2.33
C GLU A 280 3.31 22.97 1.22
N LYS A 281 4.54 22.56 1.54
CA LYS A 281 5.64 22.49 0.55
C LYS A 281 5.34 21.48 -0.57
N THR A 282 4.68 20.38 -0.25
CA THR A 282 4.27 19.37 -1.22
C THR A 282 3.21 19.92 -2.16
N GLN A 283 2.23 20.67 -1.67
CA GLN A 283 1.25 21.35 -2.50
C GLN A 283 1.89 22.36 -3.45
N TYR A 284 2.81 23.20 -2.95
CA TYR A 284 3.58 24.13 -3.80
C TYR A 284 4.39 23.39 -4.87
N LEU A 285 5.01 22.26 -4.53
CA LEU A 285 5.76 21.45 -5.48
C LEU A 285 4.85 20.85 -6.57
N LEU A 286 3.66 20.38 -6.20
CA LEU A 286 2.67 19.85 -7.15
C LEU A 286 2.19 20.93 -8.11
N GLU A 287 1.92 22.14 -7.62
CA GLU A 287 1.54 23.27 -8.46
C GLU A 287 2.65 23.64 -9.44
N MET A 288 3.89 23.74 -8.95
CA MET A 288 5.04 24.01 -9.82
C MET A 288 5.21 22.91 -10.87
N LYS A 289 5.04 21.63 -10.51
CA LYS A 289 5.10 20.50 -11.44
C LYS A 289 4.02 20.58 -12.51
N ARG A 290 2.81 21.03 -12.16
CA ARG A 290 1.71 21.27 -13.12
C ARG A 290 2.07 22.38 -14.10
N ILE A 291 2.64 23.48 -13.62
CA ILE A 291 3.10 24.59 -14.46
C ILE A 291 4.20 24.13 -15.42
N VAL A 292 5.22 23.44 -14.92
CA VAL A 292 6.31 22.87 -15.73
C VAL A 292 5.76 21.90 -16.78
N GLY A 293 4.81 21.04 -16.40
CA GLY A 293 4.14 20.12 -17.33
C GLY A 293 3.40 20.87 -18.46
N HIS A 294 2.64 21.91 -18.11
CA HIS A 294 1.95 22.75 -19.10
C HIS A 294 2.93 23.40 -20.09
N TYR A 295 4.00 24.02 -19.60
CA TYR A 295 5.01 24.64 -20.47
C TYR A 295 5.79 23.63 -21.30
N SER A 296 6.08 22.45 -20.76
CA SER A 296 6.72 21.35 -21.50
C SER A 296 5.86 20.85 -22.67
N ILE A 297 4.55 20.70 -22.46
CA ILE A 297 3.60 20.35 -23.52
C ILE A 297 3.54 21.47 -24.58
N ALA A 298 3.43 22.73 -24.15
CA ALA A 298 3.40 23.86 -25.07
C ALA A 298 4.69 23.95 -25.91
N LEU A 299 5.85 23.76 -25.28
CA LEU A 299 7.15 23.72 -25.95
C LEU A 299 7.22 22.58 -26.97
N SER A 300 6.73 21.40 -26.62
CA SER A 300 6.68 20.24 -27.53
C SER A 300 5.82 20.52 -28.76
N LYS A 301 4.64 21.14 -28.58
CA LYS A 301 3.78 21.57 -29.69
C LYS A 301 4.48 22.59 -30.60
N HIS A 302 5.18 23.57 -30.02
CA HIS A 302 5.95 24.54 -30.81
C HIS A 302 7.09 23.89 -31.57
N LYS A 303 7.79 22.92 -30.95
CA LYS A 303 8.84 22.13 -31.58
C LYS A 303 8.31 21.35 -32.79
N GLU A 304 7.20 20.62 -32.64
CA GLU A 304 6.54 19.90 -33.74
C GLU A 304 6.14 20.84 -34.89
N LYS A 305 5.61 22.03 -34.58
CA LYS A 305 5.27 23.03 -35.60
C LYS A 305 6.49 23.52 -36.36
N VAL A 306 7.60 23.77 -35.67
CA VAL A 306 8.86 24.18 -36.30
C VAL A 306 9.43 23.07 -37.16
N GLU A 307 9.41 21.82 -36.69
CA GLU A 307 9.84 20.65 -37.46
C GLU A 307 8.99 20.50 -38.74
N GLY A 308 7.67 20.65 -38.65
CA GLY A 308 6.77 20.64 -39.81
C GLY A 308 7.08 21.77 -40.81
N LEU A 309 7.33 22.99 -40.33
CA LEU A 309 7.72 24.11 -41.19
C LEU A 309 9.09 23.89 -41.84
N MET A 310 10.05 23.28 -41.13
CA MET A 310 11.35 22.90 -41.68
C MET A 310 11.21 21.88 -42.82
N LEU A 311 10.33 20.87 -42.67
CA LEU A 311 10.06 19.90 -43.73
C LEU A 311 9.49 20.58 -44.99
N ILE A 312 8.50 21.47 -44.82
CA ILE A 312 7.91 22.23 -45.94
C ILE A 312 8.97 23.13 -46.59
N MET A 313 9.79 23.82 -45.80
CA MET A 313 10.86 24.67 -46.31
C MET A 313 11.87 23.87 -47.13
N ASN A 314 12.25 22.69 -46.67
CA ASN A 314 13.14 21.79 -47.42
C ASN A 314 12.48 21.31 -48.72
N GLU A 315 11.20 20.94 -48.69
CA GLU A 315 10.46 20.55 -49.90
C GLU A 315 10.39 21.70 -50.92
N ILE A 316 10.11 22.93 -50.47
CA ILE A 316 10.11 24.12 -51.33
C ILE A 316 11.52 24.37 -51.88
N LYS A 317 12.55 24.24 -51.05
CA LYS A 317 13.94 24.40 -51.48
C LYS A 317 14.30 23.40 -52.57
N ASP A 318 13.91 22.14 -52.43
CA ASP A 318 14.13 21.10 -53.44
C ASP A 318 13.35 21.40 -54.73
N LYS A 319 12.09 21.85 -54.62
CA LYS A 319 11.30 22.33 -55.78
C LYS A 319 11.96 23.51 -56.49
N ILE A 320 12.51 24.48 -55.75
CA ILE A 320 13.24 25.61 -56.33
C ILE A 320 14.47 25.12 -57.08
N VAL A 321 15.24 24.17 -56.52
CA VAL A 321 16.40 23.59 -57.19
C VAL A 321 15.98 22.87 -58.48
N SER A 322 14.93 22.05 -58.42
CA SER A 322 14.38 21.35 -59.59
C SER A 322 13.91 22.33 -60.67
N LYS A 323 13.17 23.39 -60.30
CA LYS A 323 12.73 24.41 -61.26
C LYS A 323 13.87 25.23 -61.83
N ARG A 324 14.90 25.55 -61.06
CA ARG A 324 16.12 26.18 -61.58
C ARG A 324 16.81 25.30 -62.62
N GLN A 325 16.89 23.99 -62.38
CA GLN A 325 17.45 23.05 -63.35
C GLN A 325 16.62 22.98 -64.63
N GLU A 326 15.28 22.97 -64.50
CA GLU A 326 14.36 23.01 -65.64
C GLU A 326 14.52 24.29 -66.47
N ILE A 327 14.67 25.45 -65.83
CA ILE A 327 14.94 26.74 -66.50
C ILE A 327 16.26 26.68 -67.28
N ILE A 328 17.33 26.13 -66.69
CA ILE A 328 18.63 25.98 -67.37
C ILE A 328 18.47 25.12 -68.64
N ASN A 329 17.73 24.00 -68.53
CA ASN A 329 17.48 23.12 -69.67
C ASN A 329 16.67 23.85 -70.77
N LEU A 330 15.58 24.54 -70.42
CA LEU A 330 14.77 25.31 -71.37
C LEU A 330 15.54 26.47 -72.00
N GLN A 331 16.44 27.13 -71.27
CA GLN A 331 17.32 28.16 -71.83
C GLN A 331 18.28 27.57 -72.86
N SER A 332 18.84 26.38 -72.59
CA SER A 332 19.70 25.70 -73.57
C SER A 332 18.94 25.31 -74.84
N GLU A 333 17.69 24.84 -74.71
CA GLU A 333 16.80 24.54 -75.83
C GLU A 333 16.39 25.81 -76.59
N GLN A 334 16.13 26.91 -75.89
CA GLN A 334 15.86 28.22 -76.50
C GLN A 334 17.05 28.72 -77.31
N ILE A 335 18.28 28.54 -76.81
CA ILE A 335 19.50 28.89 -77.56
C ILE A 335 19.61 28.01 -78.80
N ALA A 336 19.39 26.70 -78.69
CA ALA A 336 19.43 25.78 -79.82
C ALA A 336 18.40 26.13 -80.91
N THR A 337 17.14 26.36 -80.51
CA THR A 337 16.07 26.78 -81.43
C THR A 337 16.32 28.15 -82.06
N LYS A 338 16.88 29.12 -81.33
CA LYS A 338 17.31 30.41 -81.92
C LYS A 338 18.38 30.22 -83.00
N ILE A 339 19.36 29.34 -82.76
CA ILE A 339 20.38 29.01 -83.76
C ILE A 339 19.73 28.38 -85.00
N GLU A 340 18.75 27.50 -84.81
CA GLU A 340 17.99 26.91 -85.92
C GLU A 340 17.14 27.94 -86.68
N ILE A 341 16.46 28.86 -85.99
CA ILE A 341 15.71 29.96 -86.59
C ILE A 341 16.65 30.86 -87.39
N GLU A 342 17.80 31.26 -86.85
CA GLU A 342 18.77 32.10 -87.57
C GLU A 342 19.29 31.40 -88.83
N LYS A 343 19.48 30.08 -88.77
CA LYS A 343 19.84 29.26 -89.94
C LYS A 343 18.71 29.24 -90.97
N ALA A 344 17.46 29.08 -90.55
CA ALA A 344 16.30 29.11 -91.43
C ALA A 344 16.05 30.50 -92.04
N GLU A 345 16.22 31.58 -91.28
CA GLU A 345 16.13 32.96 -91.76
C GLU A 345 17.23 33.27 -92.79
N LYS A 346 18.47 32.78 -92.58
CA LYS A 346 19.54 32.87 -93.59
C LYS A 346 19.15 32.14 -94.87
N GLN A 347 18.54 30.95 -94.76
CA GLN A 347 18.02 30.23 -95.93
C GLN A 347 16.90 31.02 -96.62
N LEU A 348 15.96 31.59 -95.86
CA LEU A 348 14.86 32.39 -96.42
C LEU A 348 15.37 33.65 -97.12
N LYS A 349 16.29 34.41 -96.51
CA LYS A 349 16.93 35.58 -97.15
C LYS A 349 17.58 35.21 -98.46
N SER A 350 18.33 34.10 -98.51
CA SER A 350 18.91 33.59 -99.75
C SER A 350 17.86 33.27 -100.81
N THR A 351 16.70 32.70 -100.44
CA THR A 351 15.61 32.46 -101.40
C THR A 351 14.92 33.75 -101.85
N VAL A 352 14.76 34.74 -100.98
CA VAL A 352 14.17 36.05 -101.32
C VAL A 352 15.09 36.83 -102.24
N GLU A 353 16.39 36.87 -101.97
CA GLU A 353 17.38 37.44 -102.91
C GLU A 353 17.33 36.74 -104.27
N LEU A 354 17.10 35.43 -104.31
CA LEU A 354 16.89 34.70 -105.55
C LEU A 354 15.62 35.14 -106.31
N ILE A 355 14.55 35.49 -105.59
CA ILE A 355 13.27 35.95 -106.15
C ILE A 355 13.35 37.42 -106.59
N GLU A 356 13.96 38.31 -105.80
CA GLU A 356 14.08 39.74 -106.13
C GLU A 356 14.99 39.99 -107.33
N ASN A 357 16.04 39.19 -107.50
CA ASN A 357 16.86 39.21 -108.71
C ASN A 357 16.18 38.53 -109.92
N PHE A 358 14.98 37.97 -109.74
CA PHE A 358 14.24 37.28 -110.79
C PHE A 358 13.20 38.20 -111.45
N GLU A 359 13.67 39.16 -112.25
CA GLU A 359 12.78 40.06 -112.99
C GLU A 359 12.34 39.41 -114.32
N VAL A 360 11.05 39.07 -114.40
CA VAL A 360 10.39 38.50 -115.59
C VAL A 360 10.37 39.56 -116.71
N PRO A 361 11.06 39.37 -117.85
CA PRO A 361 11.09 40.36 -118.91
C PRO A 361 9.69 40.65 -119.49
N SER A 362 9.33 41.94 -119.56
CA SER A 362 8.04 42.43 -120.08
C SER A 362 7.68 41.82 -121.44
N VAL A 363 6.40 41.46 -121.62
CA VAL A 363 5.89 40.79 -122.83
C VAL A 363 6.27 41.54 -124.11
N ILE A 364 6.31 42.88 -124.09
CA ILE A 364 6.74 43.71 -125.23
C ILE A 364 8.24 43.52 -125.55
N ASP A 365 9.09 43.39 -124.53
CA ASP A 365 10.52 43.13 -124.72
C ASP A 365 10.78 41.70 -125.17
N SER A 366 9.96 40.73 -124.74
CA SER A 366 9.97 39.37 -125.29
C SER A 366 9.54 39.34 -126.77
N ILE A 367 8.64 40.24 -127.19
CA ILE A 367 8.22 40.39 -128.60
C ILE A 367 9.29 41.13 -129.40
N LYS A 368 9.92 42.18 -128.86
CA LYS A 368 11.08 42.84 -129.49
C LYS A 368 12.26 41.89 -129.64
N MET A 369 12.60 41.11 -128.61
CA MET A 369 13.63 40.08 -128.68
C MET A 369 13.28 39.02 -129.73
N ARG A 370 12.00 38.63 -129.85
CA ARG A 370 11.53 37.68 -130.86
C ARG A 370 11.54 38.25 -132.28
N MET A 371 11.16 39.52 -132.48
CA MET A 371 11.29 40.21 -133.77
C MET A 371 12.75 40.34 -134.18
N LYS A 372 13.63 40.70 -133.24
CA LYS A 372 15.08 40.79 -133.48
C LYS A 372 15.67 39.42 -133.79
N LEU A 373 15.22 38.36 -133.10
CA LEU A 373 15.57 36.97 -133.42
C LEU A 373 15.10 36.58 -134.84
N GLN A 374 13.88 36.95 -135.25
CA GLN A 374 13.39 36.69 -136.61
C GLN A 374 14.15 37.46 -137.69
N GLU A 375 14.52 38.71 -137.43
CA GLU A 375 15.33 39.53 -138.33
C GLU A 375 16.75 38.97 -138.46
N LEU A 376 17.40 38.62 -137.35
CA LEU A 376 18.68 37.90 -137.32
C LEU A 376 18.60 36.52 -137.99
N GLN A 377 17.49 35.79 -137.86
CA GLN A 377 17.29 34.52 -138.59
C GLN A 377 17.11 34.74 -140.09
N ARG A 378 16.46 35.82 -140.54
CA ARG A 378 16.38 36.19 -141.97
C ARG A 378 17.77 36.52 -142.51
N ILE A 379 18.55 37.35 -141.79
CA ILE A 379 19.93 37.69 -142.15
C ILE A 379 20.81 36.42 -142.16
N HIS A 380 20.67 35.53 -141.16
CA HIS A 380 21.41 34.28 -141.10
C HIS A 380 21.05 33.34 -142.27
N LYS A 381 19.77 33.26 -142.68
CA LYS A 381 19.36 32.54 -143.90
C LYS A 381 19.96 33.16 -145.16
N GLN A 382 19.97 34.49 -145.27
CA GLN A 382 20.49 35.21 -146.44
C GLN A 382 22.02 35.04 -146.57
N LEU A 383 22.75 35.17 -145.46
CA LEU A 383 24.19 34.91 -145.39
C LEU A 383 24.52 33.42 -145.58
N SER A 384 23.71 32.50 -145.05
CA SER A 384 23.88 31.06 -145.32
C SER A 384 23.67 30.74 -146.80
N ARG A 385 22.72 31.40 -147.48
CA ARG A 385 22.48 31.23 -148.92
C ARG A 385 23.62 31.83 -149.76
N GLN A 386 24.16 32.99 -149.37
CA GLN A 386 25.39 33.55 -149.96
C GLN A 386 26.61 32.65 -149.74
N ARG A 387 26.78 32.09 -148.53
CA ARG A 387 27.84 31.11 -148.22
C ARG A 387 27.70 29.84 -149.06
N GLU A 388 26.47 29.38 -149.30
CA GLU A 388 26.23 28.20 -150.13
C GLU A 388 26.50 28.48 -151.62
N ILE A 389 26.14 29.67 -152.13
CA ILE A 389 26.51 30.11 -153.48
C ILE A 389 28.03 30.18 -153.61
N GLN A 390 28.74 30.78 -152.63
CA GLN A 390 30.21 30.81 -152.62
C GLN A 390 30.82 29.41 -152.52
N ARG A 391 30.23 28.47 -151.77
CA ARG A 391 30.64 27.06 -151.72
C ARG A 391 30.42 26.34 -153.05
N ILE A 392 29.32 26.59 -153.75
CA ILE A 392 29.05 26.03 -155.08
C ILE A 392 30.06 26.58 -156.08
N THR A 393 30.32 27.89 -156.11
CA THR A 393 31.36 28.48 -156.99
C THR A 393 32.76 27.93 -156.68
N LEU A 394 33.08 27.66 -155.41
CA LEU A 394 34.34 27.03 -155.01
C LEU A 394 34.39 25.52 -155.36
N LYS A 395 33.24 24.82 -155.38
CA LYS A 395 33.11 23.43 -155.85
C LYS A 395 33.21 23.33 -157.37
N SER A 396 32.59 24.23 -158.14
CA SER A 396 32.66 24.26 -159.61
C SER A 396 34.05 24.59 -160.16
N ARG A 397 34.92 25.23 -159.36
CA ARG A 397 36.32 25.53 -159.74
C ARG A 397 37.31 24.46 -159.25
N LYS A 398 36.91 23.62 -158.28
CA LYS A 398 37.67 22.49 -157.72
C LYS A 398 37.30 21.14 -158.33
N GLN A 399 36.13 21.02 -158.95
CA GLN A 399 35.99 20.23 -160.17
C GLN A 399 36.79 21.00 -161.20
N LEU A 400 38.08 20.76 -161.26
CA LEU A 400 38.56 19.78 -162.20
C LEU A 400 37.99 20.13 -163.58
N ARG A 401 38.86 20.65 -164.46
CA ARG A 401 40.16 19.99 -164.71
C ARG A 401 39.96 18.47 -164.96
N ASP A 402 38.72 18.08 -165.28
CA ASP A 402 38.30 16.86 -165.94
C ASP A 402 37.58 17.38 -167.21
N ILE A 403 38.36 17.57 -168.28
CA ILE A 403 37.98 17.76 -169.69
C ILE A 403 38.04 19.21 -170.24
N SER A 404 39.14 19.43 -171.00
CA SER A 404 39.49 20.48 -171.99
C SER A 404 39.87 21.89 -171.55
#